data_AF-A0A8S9WHK4-F1
#
_entry.id   AF-A0A8S9WHK4-F1
#
_cell.length_a   1.000
_cell.length_b   1.000
_cell.length_c   1.000
_cell.angle_alpha   90.00
_cell.angle_beta   90.00
_cell.angle_gamma   90.00
#
_symmetry.space_group_name_H-M   'P 1'
#
loop_
_entity.id
_entity.type
_entity.pdbx_description
1 polymer ?
#
loop_
_entity_poly.entity_id
_entity_poly.type
_entity_poly.pdbx_seq_one_letter_code
_entity_poly.pdbx_strand_id
1 'polypeptide(L)'
;YHGVDEDMVYRLGAAMLSLDDPSKVIYRHPEPILEPERDYEIRGEVPNVVFTCGACEVGDKYYVYYGGADRVICVATVDKEDLLGLF
;
A
#
# COMPACT_ATOMS: atom_id res chain seq x y z
N TYR A 1 0.97 5.12 1.91
CA TYR A 1 0.54 5.33 3.32
C TYR A 1 -0.51 4.28 3.64
N HIS A 2 -0.69 3.88 4.90
CA HIS A 2 -1.82 3.02 5.27
C HIS A 2 -3.03 3.87 5.70
N GLY A 3 -4.23 3.41 5.36
CA GLY A 3 -5.51 3.94 5.84
C GLY A 3 -6.31 2.84 6.54
N VAL A 4 -7.14 3.23 7.51
CA VAL A 4 -7.97 2.32 8.32
C VAL A 4 -9.39 2.88 8.32
N ASP A 5 -10.37 2.02 8.10
CA ASP A 5 -11.80 2.38 8.18
C ASP A 5 -12.40 2.03 9.55
N GLU A 6 -13.70 2.27 9.71
CA GLU A 6 -14.44 2.01 10.96
C GLU A 6 -14.51 0.53 11.33
N ASP A 7 -14.39 -0.36 10.33
CA ASP A 7 -14.37 -1.82 10.48
C ASP A 7 -12.95 -2.37 10.71
N MET A 8 -11.98 -1.47 10.97
CA MET A 8 -10.56 -1.79 11.22
C MET A 8 -9.88 -2.49 10.04
N VAL A 9 -10.32 -2.24 8.81
CA VAL A 9 -9.69 -2.79 7.60
C VAL A 9 -8.52 -1.89 7.19
N TYR A 10 -7.30 -2.42 7.25
CA TYR A 10 -6.09 -1.70 6.86
C TYR A 10 -5.81 -1.88 5.37
N ARG A 11 -5.69 -0.76 4.65
CA ARG A 11 -5.40 -0.73 3.21
C ARG A 11 -4.22 0.18 2.90
N LEU A 12 -3.56 -0.06 1.78
CA LEU A 12 -2.48 0.79 1.26
C LEU A 12 -3.05 1.83 0.30
N GLY A 13 -2.69 3.10 0.47
CA GLY A 13 -2.97 4.19 -0.46
C GLY A 13 -1.71 4.88 -0.97
N ALA A 14 -1.87 5.67 -2.03
CA ALA A 14 -0.81 6.40 -2.71
C ALA A 14 -1.06 7.92 -2.71
N ALA A 15 0.00 8.71 -2.53
CA ALA A 15 -0.05 10.16 -2.62
C ALA A 15 1.25 10.69 -3.23
N MET A 16 1.13 11.75 -4.02
CA MET A 16 2.25 12.48 -4.61
C MET A 16 2.39 13.81 -3.87
N LEU A 17 3.59 14.06 -3.38
CA LEU A 17 3.96 15.27 -2.64
C LEU A 17 4.80 16.18 -3.55
N SER A 18 4.82 17.47 -3.24
CA SER A 18 5.69 18.40 -3.97
C SER A 18 7.16 18.08 -3.73
N LEU A 19 7.94 18.13 -4.81
CA LEU A 19 9.38 17.92 -4.78
C LEU A 19 10.12 19.07 -4.06
N ASP A 20 9.61 20.30 -4.21
CA ASP A 20 10.19 21.49 -3.58
C ASP A 20 9.76 21.66 -2.11
N ASP A 21 8.53 21.23 -1.78
CA ASP A 21 7.96 21.34 -0.43
C ASP A 21 7.08 20.12 -0.10
N PRO A 22 7.66 19.04 0.48
CA PRO A 22 6.93 17.79 0.75
C PRO A 22 5.78 17.91 1.75
N SER A 23 5.62 19.05 2.44
CA SER A 23 4.43 19.31 3.27
C SER A 23 3.15 19.49 2.42
N LYS A 24 3.32 19.77 1.12
CA LYS A 24 2.23 19.95 0.17
C LYS A 24 1.92 18.65 -0.56
N VAL A 25 0.71 18.16 -0.37
CA VAL A 25 0.13 17.07 -1.17
C VAL A 25 -0.32 17.64 -2.51
N ILE A 26 0.26 17.15 -3.61
CA ILE A 26 -0.14 17.51 -4.98
C ILE A 26 -1.34 16.66 -5.40
N TYR A 27 -1.30 15.37 -5.09
CA TYR A 27 -2.36 14.43 -5.41
C TYR A 27 -2.43 13.33 -4.35
N ARG A 28 -3.64 12.86 -4.07
CA ARG A 28 -3.90 11.69 -3.24
C ARG A 28 -4.91 10.82 -3.98
N HIS A 29 -4.53 9.58 -4.27
CA HIS A 29 -5.42 8.67 -4.98
C HIS A 29 -6.65 8.38 -4.11
N PRO A 30 -7.89 8.46 -4.66
CA PRO A 30 -9.11 8.36 -3.86
C PRO A 30 -9.38 6.95 -3.35
N GLU A 31 -8.86 5.92 -4.04
CA GLU A 31 -9.08 4.52 -3.73
C GLU A 31 -7.81 3.85 -3.16
N PRO A 32 -7.95 2.74 -2.42
CA PRO A 32 -6.80 1.93 -2.02
C PRO A 32 -6.10 1.33 -3.25
N ILE A 33 -4.78 1.22 -3.20
CA ILE A 33 -3.97 0.54 -4.24
C ILE A 33 -3.66 -0.92 -3.87
N LEU A 34 -3.90 -1.32 -2.62
CA LEU A 34 -3.85 -2.69 -2.14
C LEU A 34 -4.79 -2.84 -0.94
N GLU A 35 -5.58 -3.91 -0.92
CA GLU A 35 -6.50 -4.24 0.16
C GLU A 35 -6.45 -5.74 0.51
N PRO A 36 -6.93 -6.15 1.70
CA PRO A 36 -6.95 -7.56 2.09
C PRO A 36 -7.93 -8.35 1.24
N GLU A 37 -7.43 -9.26 0.42
CA GLU A 37 -8.23 -10.16 -0.41
C GLU A 37 -7.89 -11.64 -0.19
N ARG A 38 -6.65 -11.92 0.21
CA ARG A 38 -6.15 -13.27 0.36
C ARG A 38 -6.43 -13.78 1.76
N ASP A 39 -6.56 -15.11 1.89
CA ASP A 39 -6.83 -15.75 3.19
C ASP A 39 -5.83 -15.34 4.28
N TYR A 40 -4.56 -15.14 3.91
CA TYR A 40 -3.49 -14.74 4.84
C TYR A 40 -3.49 -13.24 5.20
N GLU A 41 -4.33 -12.43 4.54
CA GLU A 41 -4.54 -10.99 4.82
C GLU A 41 -5.85 -10.79 5.59
N ILE A 42 -6.84 -11.64 5.33
CA ILE A 42 -8.16 -11.63 5.96
C ILE A 42 -8.15 -12.38 7.30
N ARG A 43 -7.29 -13.42 7.46
CA ARG A 43 -7.25 -14.27 8.65
C ARG A 43 -5.85 -14.29 9.28
N GLY A 44 -5.76 -13.85 10.52
CA GLY A 44 -4.54 -13.85 11.32
C GLY A 44 -4.77 -13.31 12.73
N GLU A 45 -3.73 -12.78 13.36
CA GLU A 45 -3.83 -12.22 14.72
C GLU A 45 -4.66 -10.93 14.73
N VAL A 46 -4.55 -10.15 13.66
CA VAL A 46 -5.45 -9.03 13.36
C VAL A 46 -6.04 -9.27 11.97
N PRO A 47 -7.35 -9.55 11.83
CA PRO A 47 -7.97 -9.82 10.53
C PRO A 47 -8.03 -8.55 9.68
N ASN A 48 -8.13 -8.73 8.36
CA ASN A 48 -8.31 -7.67 7.37
C ASN A 48 -7.17 -6.62 7.37
N VAL A 49 -5.91 -7.09 7.34
CA VAL A 49 -4.74 -6.21 7.34
C VAL A 49 -3.84 -6.45 6.15
N VAL A 50 -3.59 -5.38 5.39
CA VAL A 50 -2.36 -5.19 4.61
C VAL A 50 -1.62 -3.96 5.14
N PHE A 51 -0.44 -4.18 5.74
CA PHE A 51 0.34 -3.11 6.38
C PHE A 51 1.73 -2.98 5.77
N THR A 52 1.95 -1.95 4.96
CA THR A 52 3.21 -1.76 4.24
C THR A 52 4.31 -1.15 5.10
N CYS A 53 5.50 -1.78 5.06
CA CYS A 53 6.68 -1.33 5.81
C CYS A 53 7.86 -0.92 4.90
N GLY A 54 7.80 -1.20 3.60
CA GLY A 54 8.83 -0.79 2.67
C GLY A 54 8.47 -1.10 1.22
N ALA A 55 9.07 -0.34 0.31
CA ALA A 55 9.03 -0.60 -1.11
C ALA A 55 10.43 -0.46 -1.71
N CYS A 56 10.78 -1.32 -2.66
CA CYS A 56 12.05 -1.28 -3.38
C CYS A 56 11.77 -1.12 -4.87
N GLU A 57 12.41 -0.16 -5.51
CA GLU A 57 12.45 -0.04 -6.96
C GLU A 57 13.53 -0.98 -7.51
N VAL A 58 13.17 -1.90 -8.41
CA VAL A 58 14.10 -2.84 -9.04
C VAL A 58 13.78 -2.90 -10.54
N GLY A 59 14.60 -2.23 -11.34
CA GLY A 59 14.30 -2.00 -12.76
C GLY A 59 13.01 -1.21 -12.90
N ASP A 60 12.09 -1.70 -13.74
CA ASP A 60 10.83 -1.02 -14.04
C ASP A 60 9.68 -1.45 -13.11
N LYS A 61 9.98 -2.07 -11.96
CA LYS A 61 8.98 -2.55 -11.00
C LYS A 61 9.23 -2.04 -9.58
N TYR A 62 8.15 -1.84 -8.85
CA TYR A 62 8.17 -1.71 -7.39
C TYR A 62 7.84 -3.05 -6.74
N TYR A 63 8.64 -3.42 -5.73
CA TYR A 63 8.40 -4.54 -4.81
C TYR A 63 7.97 -3.96 -3.48
N VAL A 64 6.70 -4.16 -3.11
CA VAL A 64 6.10 -3.62 -1.90
C VAL A 64 6.00 -4.73 -0.86
N TYR A 65 6.76 -4.60 0.22
CA TYR A 65 6.75 -5.54 1.34
C TYR A 65 5.74 -5.09 2.40
N TYR A 66 4.85 -6.00 2.76
CA TYR A 66 3.75 -5.71 3.67
C TYR A 66 3.46 -6.87 4.62
N GLY A 67 2.91 -6.56 5.79
CA GLY A 67 2.36 -7.53 6.72
C GLY A 67 0.94 -7.92 6.32
N GLY A 68 0.66 -9.22 6.31
CA GLY A 68 -0.68 -9.78 6.14
C GLY A 68 -1.23 -10.27 7.47
N ALA A 69 -2.39 -9.75 7.87
CA ALA A 69 -3.14 -10.14 9.07
C ALA A 69 -2.31 -10.22 10.39
N ASP A 70 -1.32 -9.34 10.56
CA ASP A 70 -0.33 -9.36 11.66
C ASP A 70 0.34 -10.73 11.89
N ARG A 71 0.48 -11.52 10.82
CA ARG A 71 0.90 -12.93 10.90
C ARG A 71 2.01 -13.30 9.93
N VAL A 72 1.98 -12.73 8.73
CA VAL A 72 2.92 -13.08 7.64
C VAL A 72 3.53 -11.83 7.03
N ILE A 73 4.69 -12.00 6.38
CA ILE A 73 5.27 -10.99 5.49
C ILE A 73 5.04 -11.43 4.05
N CYS A 74 4.55 -10.52 3.24
CA CYS A 74 4.20 -10.71 1.85
C CYS A 74 4.92 -9.69 0.96
N VAL A 75 4.93 -9.95 -0.35
CA VAL A 75 5.41 -9.02 -1.35
C VAL A 75 4.41 -8.91 -2.48
N ALA A 76 4.04 -7.69 -2.84
CA ALA A 76 3.27 -7.35 -4.03
C ALA A 76 4.18 -6.63 -5.02
N THR A 77 3.93 -6.78 -6.32
CA THR A 77 4.69 -6.11 -7.36
C THR A 77 3.78 -5.31 -8.28
N VAL A 78 4.23 -4.13 -8.70
CA VAL A 78 3.54 -3.29 -9.69
C VAL A 78 4.57 -2.72 -10.65
N ASP A 79 4.21 -2.57 -11.93
CA ASP A 79 5.05 -1.84 -12.88
C ASP A 79 5.09 -0.36 -12.51
N LYS A 80 6.26 0.25 -12.68
CA LYS A 80 6.49 1.65 -12.33
C LYS A 80 5.58 2.58 -13.13
N GLU A 81 5.38 2.28 -14.41
CA GLU A 81 4.49 3.05 -15.27
C GLU A 81 3.03 2.96 -14.80
N ASP A 82 2.56 1.79 -14.39
CA ASP A 82 1.19 1.60 -13.89
C ASP A 82 0.95 2.39 -12.60
N LEU A 83 1.91 2.35 -11.65
CA LEU A 83 1.79 3.12 -10.41
C LEU A 83 1.81 4.63 -10.67
N LEU A 84 2.70 5.09 -11.56
CA LEU A 84 2.78 6.50 -11.92
C LEU A 84 1.57 6.97 -12.72
N GLY A 85 0.93 6.09 -13.49
CA GLY A 85 -0.32 6.36 -14.22
C GLY A 85 -1.54 6.61 -13.33
N LEU A 86 -1.43 6.39 -12.01
CA LEU A 86 -2.47 6.77 -11.04
C LEU A 86 -2.50 8.29 -10.75
N PHE A 87 -1.45 9.02 -11.14
CA PHE A 87 -1.23 10.44 -10.84
C PHE A 87 -1.36 11.31 -12.09
#